data_AF-A0A1V6BZF9-F1
#
_entry.id   AF-A0A1V6BZF9-F1
#
_cell.length_a   1.000
_cell.length_b   1.000
_cell.length_c   1.000
_cell.angle_alpha   90.00
_cell.angle_beta   90.00
_cell.angle_gamma   90.00
#
_symmetry.space_group_name_H-M   'P 1'
#
loop_
_entity.id
_entity.type
_entity.pdbx_description
1 polymer ?
#
loop_
_entity_poly.entity_id
_entity_poly.type
_entity_poly.pdbx_seq_one_letter_code
_entity_poly.pdbx_strand_id
1 'polypeptide(L)'
;MKNIKIVLLLLLISLFFVFSTSAETIEEQLLNKKEQRIKTYLYQAKVGDREQKVDVLDKILGEFDEFKYSNQDRRLVELVVFLSEEGSTRKEYQNGRQVNDFPDVRQKSVRVLAKLKGDQARDALVNVLINDDNTVVKAEACLALAEVGDSSSGEALRALVYVYRRTYKPDPNFVQAIITAIQKIAKSNSSSFADAVYILSEIQLGNYNRAIREAAYNAMQDLAKN
;
A
#
# COMPACT_ATOMS: atom_id res chain seq x y z
N MET A 1 -44.33 -51.28 -16.21
CA MET A 1 -44.60 -49.96 -15.59
C MET A 1 -43.61 -49.56 -14.48
N LYS A 2 -43.16 -50.47 -13.60
CA LYS A 2 -42.23 -50.17 -12.50
C LYS A 2 -40.85 -49.65 -12.97
N ASN A 3 -40.30 -50.25 -14.03
CA ASN A 3 -38.98 -49.88 -14.56
C ASN A 3 -38.96 -48.50 -15.26
N ILE A 4 -40.06 -48.08 -15.89
CA ILE A 4 -40.19 -46.76 -16.53
C ILE A 4 -40.18 -45.64 -15.47
N LYS A 5 -40.82 -45.86 -14.31
CA LYS A 5 -40.81 -44.90 -13.20
C LYS A 5 -39.42 -44.70 -12.59
N ILE A 6 -38.60 -45.76 -12.54
CA ILE A 6 -37.22 -45.72 -12.02
C ILE A 6 -36.32 -44.92 -12.97
N VAL A 7 -36.45 -45.15 -14.28
CA VAL A 7 -35.69 -44.39 -15.29
C VAL A 7 -36.07 -42.91 -15.27
N LEU A 8 -37.36 -42.58 -15.16
CA LEU A 8 -37.80 -41.18 -15.02
C LEU A 8 -37.27 -40.51 -13.74
N LEU A 9 -37.24 -41.25 -12.62
CA LEU A 9 -36.73 -40.74 -11.35
C LEU A 9 -35.22 -40.46 -11.43
N LEU A 10 -34.46 -41.34 -12.06
CA LEU A 10 -33.02 -41.15 -12.28
C LEU A 10 -32.71 -39.97 -13.21
N LEU A 11 -33.54 -39.76 -14.24
CA LEU A 11 -33.47 -38.59 -15.13
C LEU A 11 -33.83 -37.28 -14.43
N LEU A 12 -34.81 -37.31 -13.53
CA LEU A 12 -35.18 -36.16 -12.69
C LEU A 12 -34.08 -35.84 -11.68
N ILE A 13 -33.46 -36.85 -11.06
CA ILE A 13 -32.33 -36.67 -10.13
C ILE A 13 -31.11 -36.14 -10.87
N SER A 14 -30.82 -36.62 -12.08
CA SER A 14 -29.70 -36.10 -12.88
C SER A 14 -29.96 -34.68 -13.37
N LEU A 15 -31.18 -34.33 -13.78
CA LEU A 15 -31.55 -32.94 -14.07
C LEU A 15 -31.39 -32.07 -12.81
N PHE A 16 -31.83 -32.55 -11.64
CA PHE A 16 -31.70 -31.79 -10.39
C PHE A 16 -30.22 -31.59 -9.99
N PHE A 17 -29.35 -32.57 -10.24
CA PHE A 17 -27.91 -32.44 -10.03
C PHE A 17 -27.24 -31.47 -11.02
N VAL A 18 -27.71 -31.42 -12.27
CA VAL A 18 -27.24 -30.44 -13.28
C VAL A 18 -27.73 -29.02 -12.93
N PHE A 19 -28.93 -28.87 -12.37
CA PHE A 19 -29.42 -27.58 -11.90
C PHE A 19 -28.68 -27.10 -10.63
N SER A 20 -28.40 -27.98 -9.67
CA SER A 20 -27.65 -27.61 -8.45
C SER A 20 -26.19 -27.26 -8.69
N THR A 21 -25.60 -27.66 -9.82
CA THR A 21 -24.19 -27.38 -10.17
C THR A 21 -23.99 -26.03 -10.88
N SER A 22 -25.05 -25.24 -11.09
CA SER A 22 -25.00 -24.03 -11.94
C SER A 22 -25.39 -22.72 -11.24
N ALA A 23 -25.75 -22.74 -9.95
CA ALA A 23 -26.00 -21.53 -9.19
C ALA A 23 -24.71 -21.08 -8.47
N GLU A 24 -23.88 -20.27 -9.16
CA GLU A 24 -22.78 -19.57 -8.49
C GLU A 24 -23.34 -18.72 -7.35
N THR A 25 -22.68 -18.77 -6.19
CA THR A 25 -23.06 -17.93 -5.05
C THR A 25 -22.72 -16.46 -5.32
N ILE A 26 -23.37 -15.52 -4.61
CA ILE A 26 -23.03 -14.09 -4.72
C ILE A 26 -21.55 -13.83 -4.39
N GLU A 27 -20.99 -14.59 -3.44
CA GLU A 27 -19.59 -14.50 -3.05
C GLU A 27 -18.65 -14.99 -4.16
N GLU A 28 -18.98 -16.12 -4.79
CA GLU A 28 -18.24 -16.67 -5.92
C GLU A 28 -18.29 -15.72 -7.14
N GLN A 29 -19.45 -15.13 -7.42
CA GLN A 29 -19.59 -14.10 -8.46
C GLN A 29 -18.73 -12.87 -8.17
N LEU A 30 -18.70 -12.41 -6.92
CA LEU A 30 -17.85 -11.28 -6.51
C LEU A 30 -16.37 -11.63 -6.67
N LEU A 31 -15.95 -12.82 -6.24
CA LEU A 31 -14.57 -13.30 -6.38
C LEU A 31 -14.16 -13.37 -7.85
N ASN A 32 -15.02 -13.95 -8.70
CA ASN A 32 -14.80 -14.01 -10.15
C ASN A 32 -14.67 -12.62 -10.77
N LYS A 33 -15.54 -11.67 -10.42
CA LYS A 33 -15.44 -10.28 -10.88
C LYS A 33 -14.14 -9.62 -10.40
N LYS A 34 -13.78 -9.84 -9.14
CA LYS A 34 -12.54 -9.33 -8.53
C LYS A 34 -11.31 -9.81 -9.30
N GLU A 35 -11.24 -11.11 -9.59
CA GLU A 35 -10.12 -11.69 -10.34
C GLU A 35 -10.03 -11.14 -11.77
N GLN A 36 -11.17 -11.02 -12.48
CA GLN A 36 -11.20 -10.45 -13.83
C GLN A 36 -10.78 -8.99 -13.83
N ARG A 37 -11.17 -8.25 -12.80
CA ARG A 37 -10.78 -6.86 -12.62
C ARG A 37 -9.28 -6.72 -12.40
N ILE A 38 -8.69 -7.51 -11.51
CA ILE A 38 -7.23 -7.54 -11.28
C ILE A 38 -6.49 -7.91 -12.57
N LYS A 39 -6.97 -8.91 -13.34
CA LYS A 39 -6.38 -9.27 -14.64
C LYS A 39 -6.39 -8.09 -15.62
N THR A 40 -7.49 -7.34 -15.66
CA THR A 40 -7.62 -6.15 -16.50
C THR A 40 -6.61 -5.07 -16.11
N TYR A 41 -6.46 -4.81 -14.80
CA TYR A 41 -5.47 -3.86 -14.28
C TYR A 41 -4.04 -4.25 -14.61
N LEU A 42 -3.70 -5.52 -14.48
CA LEU A 42 -2.38 -6.02 -14.87
C LEU A 42 -2.07 -5.77 -16.34
N TYR A 43 -3.04 -5.98 -17.22
CA TYR A 43 -2.87 -5.71 -18.65
C TYR A 43 -2.69 -4.21 -18.93
N GLN A 44 -3.62 -3.39 -18.41
CA GLN A 44 -3.63 -1.94 -18.63
C GLN A 44 -2.37 -1.27 -18.06
N ALA A 45 -1.94 -1.65 -16.86
CA ALA A 45 -0.77 -1.03 -16.24
C ALA A 45 0.57 -1.47 -16.85
N LYS A 46 0.66 -2.68 -17.41
CA LYS A 46 1.91 -3.18 -18.03
C LYS A 46 2.13 -2.64 -19.44
N VAL A 47 1.07 -2.42 -20.20
CA VAL A 47 1.14 -1.95 -21.58
C VAL A 47 0.90 -0.44 -21.68
N GLY A 48 0.14 0.12 -20.75
CA GLY A 48 -0.32 1.48 -20.79
C GLY A 48 0.75 2.52 -20.50
N ASP A 49 0.43 3.75 -20.89
CA ASP A 49 1.21 4.93 -20.56
C ASP A 49 0.95 5.40 -19.12
N ARG A 50 1.54 6.54 -18.75
CA ARG A 50 1.37 7.16 -17.44
C ARG A 50 -0.10 7.38 -17.07
N GLU A 51 -0.92 7.86 -18.00
CA GLU A 51 -2.33 8.19 -17.74
C GLU A 51 -3.13 6.91 -17.43
N GLN A 52 -2.92 5.86 -18.20
CA GLN A 52 -3.56 4.57 -17.97
C GLN A 52 -3.15 3.96 -16.62
N LYS A 53 -1.89 4.10 -16.22
CA LYS A 53 -1.42 3.64 -14.89
C LYS A 53 -2.08 4.38 -13.75
N VAL A 54 -2.25 5.70 -13.90
CA VAL A 54 -2.97 6.53 -12.93
C VAL A 54 -4.43 6.11 -12.84
N ASP A 55 -5.11 5.94 -13.97
CA ASP A 55 -6.51 5.52 -14.04
C ASP A 55 -6.72 4.14 -13.39
N VAL A 56 -5.81 3.19 -13.62
CA VAL A 56 -5.83 1.89 -12.93
C VAL A 56 -5.76 2.06 -11.42
N LEU A 57 -4.82 2.87 -10.91
CA LEU A 57 -4.67 3.08 -9.47
C LEU A 57 -5.87 3.82 -8.86
N ASP A 58 -6.45 4.78 -9.58
CA ASP A 58 -7.65 5.51 -9.14
C ASP A 58 -8.87 4.59 -9.09
N LYS A 59 -9.02 3.70 -10.07
CA LYS A 59 -10.08 2.68 -10.03
C LYS A 59 -9.90 1.73 -8.86
N ILE A 60 -8.69 1.21 -8.63
CA ILE A 60 -8.39 0.35 -7.48
C ILE A 60 -8.77 1.05 -6.17
N LEU A 61 -8.43 2.32 -6.00
CA LEU A 61 -8.79 3.10 -4.81
C LEU A 61 -10.30 3.31 -4.69
N GLY A 62 -10.97 3.65 -5.79
CA GLY A 62 -12.40 3.96 -5.81
C GLY A 62 -13.30 2.75 -5.55
N GLU A 63 -12.88 1.56 -5.98
CA GLU A 63 -13.66 0.32 -5.81
C GLU A 63 -13.11 -0.60 -4.71
N PHE A 64 -12.13 -0.13 -3.92
CA PHE A 64 -11.37 -0.95 -2.98
C PHE A 64 -12.27 -1.72 -2.00
N ASP A 65 -13.23 -1.01 -1.40
CA ASP A 65 -14.12 -1.55 -0.38
C ASP A 65 -15.25 -2.40 -1.01
N GLU A 66 -15.68 -2.05 -2.22
CA GLU A 66 -16.67 -2.83 -3.01
C GLU A 66 -16.14 -4.23 -3.32
N PHE A 67 -14.92 -4.30 -3.85
CA PHE A 67 -14.26 -5.55 -4.19
C PHE A 67 -13.56 -6.22 -3.01
N LYS A 68 -13.53 -5.58 -1.84
CA LYS A 68 -12.85 -6.07 -0.64
C LYS A 68 -11.40 -6.46 -0.95
N TYR A 69 -10.67 -5.58 -1.63
CA TYR A 69 -9.26 -5.81 -1.88
C TYR A 69 -8.47 -5.90 -0.59
N SER A 70 -7.42 -6.72 -0.61
CA SER A 70 -6.67 -7.06 0.59
C SER A 70 -5.24 -7.46 0.26
N ASN A 71 -4.39 -7.55 1.28
CA ASN A 71 -3.05 -8.12 1.14
C ASN A 71 -3.03 -9.60 0.74
N GLN A 72 -4.16 -10.32 0.75
CA GLN A 72 -4.24 -11.68 0.20
C GLN A 72 -4.35 -11.69 -1.34
N ASP A 73 -4.71 -10.57 -1.97
CA ASP A 73 -4.80 -10.44 -3.43
C ASP A 73 -3.39 -10.28 -4.04
N ARG A 74 -2.58 -11.35 -3.98
CA ARG A 74 -1.14 -11.33 -4.32
C ARG A 74 -0.83 -10.64 -5.64
N ARG A 75 -1.62 -10.92 -6.68
CA ARG A 75 -1.46 -10.33 -8.01
C ARG A 75 -1.69 -8.81 -8.03
N LEU A 76 -2.61 -8.31 -7.20
CA LEU A 76 -2.85 -6.89 -7.02
C LEU A 76 -1.69 -6.25 -6.25
N VAL A 77 -1.24 -6.89 -5.16
CA VAL A 77 -0.07 -6.42 -4.40
C VAL A 77 1.16 -6.33 -5.32
N GLU A 78 1.48 -7.39 -6.07
CA GLU A 78 2.59 -7.43 -7.03
C GLU A 78 2.49 -6.33 -8.10
N LEU A 79 1.28 -6.08 -8.63
CA LEU A 79 1.05 -4.99 -9.57
C LEU A 79 1.36 -3.63 -8.94
N VAL A 80 0.87 -3.37 -7.73
CA VAL A 80 1.03 -2.07 -7.08
C VAL A 80 2.49 -1.85 -6.66
N VAL A 81 3.18 -2.90 -6.19
CA VAL A 81 4.63 -2.87 -5.93
C VAL A 81 5.38 -2.55 -7.22
N PHE A 82 5.06 -3.23 -8.32
CA PHE A 82 5.64 -2.92 -9.63
C PHE A 82 5.46 -1.44 -9.97
N LEU A 83 4.26 -0.87 -9.82
CA LEU A 83 4.03 0.55 -10.12
C LEU A 83 4.75 1.51 -9.16
N SER A 84 4.91 1.15 -7.88
CA SER A 84 5.62 1.98 -6.88
C SER A 84 7.12 2.13 -7.15
N GLU A 85 7.70 1.20 -7.90
CA GLU A 85 9.13 1.17 -8.24
C GLU A 85 9.43 1.86 -9.58
N GLU A 86 8.39 2.32 -10.29
CA GLU A 86 8.53 2.81 -11.65
C GLU A 86 9.27 4.15 -11.71
N GLY A 87 10.43 4.14 -12.39
CA GLY A 87 11.30 5.30 -12.50
C GLY A 87 12.08 5.65 -11.23
N SER A 88 11.94 4.86 -10.16
CA SER A 88 12.80 4.93 -8.97
C SER A 88 13.81 3.79 -9.00
N THR A 89 13.50 2.62 -8.45
CA THR A 89 14.36 1.43 -8.49
C THR A 89 14.30 0.72 -9.83
N ARG A 90 13.19 0.84 -10.59
CA ARG A 90 13.04 0.34 -11.96
C ARG A 90 13.09 1.50 -12.97
N LYS A 91 14.30 1.95 -13.32
CA LYS A 91 14.51 3.00 -14.33
C LYS A 91 14.59 2.38 -15.73
N GLU A 92 13.78 2.90 -16.65
CA GLU A 92 13.80 2.52 -18.06
C GLU A 92 14.28 3.70 -18.90
N TYR A 93 15.16 3.43 -19.85
CA TYR A 93 15.77 4.44 -20.70
C TYR A 93 15.50 4.15 -22.18
N GLN A 94 15.12 5.19 -22.92
CA GLN A 94 15.07 5.17 -24.37
C GLN A 94 15.89 6.34 -24.91
N ASN A 95 16.80 6.06 -25.84
CA ASN A 95 17.71 7.07 -26.41
C ASN A 95 18.44 7.90 -25.33
N GLY A 96 18.86 7.25 -24.24
CA GLY A 96 19.58 7.87 -23.13
C GLY A 96 18.73 8.74 -22.20
N ARG A 97 17.40 8.82 -22.40
CA ARG A 97 16.48 9.54 -21.51
C ARG A 97 15.65 8.56 -20.71
N GLN A 98 15.48 8.84 -19.42
CA GLN A 98 14.56 8.06 -18.59
C GLN A 98 13.13 8.35 -19.06
N VAL A 99 12.36 7.29 -19.34
CA VAL A 99 11.01 7.41 -19.95
C VAL A 99 9.87 7.08 -18.98
N ASN A 100 10.19 6.58 -17.80
CA ASN A 100 9.21 6.08 -16.85
C ASN A 100 9.28 6.75 -15.47
N ASP A 101 9.81 7.98 -15.38
CA ASP A 101 9.76 8.74 -14.12
C ASP A 101 8.39 9.38 -13.92
N PHE A 102 7.51 8.67 -13.21
CA PHE A 102 6.13 9.10 -12.95
C PHE A 102 5.85 9.19 -11.44
N PRO A 103 6.21 10.30 -10.78
CA PRO A 103 6.01 10.46 -9.33
C PRO A 103 4.56 10.33 -8.88
N ASP A 104 3.60 10.71 -9.71
CA ASP A 104 2.16 10.60 -9.42
C ASP A 104 1.64 9.15 -9.46
N VAL A 105 2.18 8.32 -10.36
CA VAL A 105 1.94 6.86 -10.34
C VAL A 105 2.45 6.29 -9.01
N ARG A 106 3.70 6.62 -8.64
CA ARG A 106 4.29 6.14 -7.37
C ARG A 106 3.52 6.62 -6.14
N GLN A 107 3.10 7.88 -6.08
CA GLN A 107 2.26 8.41 -4.98
C GLN A 107 0.94 7.64 -4.84
N LYS A 108 0.26 7.35 -5.95
CA LYS A 108 -1.00 6.59 -5.91
C LYS A 108 -0.75 5.14 -5.52
N SER A 109 0.34 4.52 -5.98
CA SER A 109 0.75 3.18 -5.55
C SER A 109 0.96 3.12 -4.04
N VAL A 110 1.65 4.11 -3.45
CA VAL A 110 1.86 4.23 -2.01
C VAL A 110 0.54 4.22 -1.24
N ARG A 111 -0.48 4.96 -1.72
CA ARG A 111 -1.82 4.97 -1.11
C ARG A 111 -2.53 3.62 -1.22
N VAL A 112 -2.42 2.95 -2.35
CA VAL A 112 -2.99 1.60 -2.53
C VAL A 112 -2.30 0.61 -1.60
N LEU A 113 -0.97 0.64 -1.48
CA LEU A 113 -0.20 -0.19 -0.55
C LEU A 113 -0.64 0.04 0.91
N ALA A 114 -0.88 1.30 1.30
CA ALA A 114 -1.38 1.63 2.64
C ALA A 114 -2.72 0.95 2.95
N LYS A 115 -3.66 0.96 1.97
CA LYS A 115 -4.96 0.28 2.12
C LYS A 115 -4.83 -1.25 2.10
N LEU A 116 -3.95 -1.80 1.27
CA LEU A 116 -3.70 -3.26 1.20
C LEU A 116 -3.12 -3.79 2.51
N LYS A 117 -2.23 -3.03 3.16
CA LYS A 117 -1.52 -3.42 4.39
C LYS A 117 -0.70 -4.71 4.23
N GLY A 118 -0.27 -5.28 5.35
CA GLY A 118 0.52 -6.51 5.38
C GLY A 118 1.99 -6.27 5.11
N ASP A 119 2.78 -7.32 5.35
CA ASP A 119 4.24 -7.24 5.35
C ASP A 119 4.79 -6.85 3.98
N GLN A 120 4.31 -7.49 2.91
CA GLN A 120 4.76 -7.15 1.56
C GLN A 120 4.48 -5.70 1.16
N ALA A 121 3.35 -5.14 1.58
CA ALA A 121 3.05 -3.72 1.31
C ALA A 121 3.95 -2.81 2.14
N ARG A 122 4.20 -3.16 3.42
CA ARG A 122 5.11 -2.41 4.29
C ARG A 122 6.54 -2.40 3.75
N ASP A 123 7.04 -3.55 3.29
CA ASP A 123 8.39 -3.69 2.73
C ASP A 123 8.53 -2.84 1.45
N ALA A 124 7.50 -2.82 0.61
CA ALA A 124 7.45 -1.95 -0.57
C ALA A 124 7.44 -0.46 -0.19
N LEU A 125 6.68 -0.07 0.83
CA LEU A 125 6.67 1.30 1.34
C LEU A 125 8.03 1.72 1.93
N VAL A 126 8.73 0.82 2.64
CA VAL A 126 10.10 1.03 3.11
C VAL A 126 11.04 1.22 1.92
N ASN A 127 10.92 0.38 0.88
CA ASN A 127 11.72 0.50 -0.33
C ASN A 127 11.52 1.87 -1.02
N VAL A 128 10.27 2.32 -1.16
CA VAL A 128 9.94 3.65 -1.72
C VAL A 128 10.55 4.76 -0.86
N LEU A 129 10.37 4.72 0.46
CA LEU A 129 10.89 5.74 1.37
C LEU A 129 12.42 5.88 1.24
N ILE A 130 13.14 4.76 1.10
CA ILE A 130 14.61 4.76 1.00
C ILE A 130 15.08 5.21 -0.38
N ASN A 131 14.45 4.72 -1.45
CA ASN A 131 15.02 4.76 -2.81
C ASN A 131 14.37 5.77 -3.77
N ASP A 132 13.24 6.38 -3.44
CA ASP A 132 12.67 7.41 -4.32
C ASP A 132 13.56 8.65 -4.39
N ASP A 133 13.56 9.36 -5.51
CA ASP A 133 14.25 10.64 -5.64
C ASP A 133 13.30 11.82 -5.32
N ASN A 134 11.98 11.58 -5.37
CA ASN A 134 10.97 12.60 -5.17
C ASN A 134 10.54 12.71 -3.69
N THR A 135 10.81 13.86 -3.07
CA THR A 135 10.48 14.12 -1.66
C THR A 135 8.99 14.03 -1.34
N VAL A 136 8.11 14.36 -2.29
CA VAL A 136 6.65 14.25 -2.11
C VAL A 136 6.24 12.78 -2.04
N VAL A 137 6.80 11.92 -2.89
CA VAL A 137 6.58 10.47 -2.83
C VAL A 137 7.08 9.91 -1.49
N LYS A 138 8.26 10.35 -1.00
CA LYS A 138 8.77 9.95 0.31
C LYS A 138 7.87 10.37 1.46
N ALA A 139 7.35 11.60 1.44
CA ALA A 139 6.43 12.09 2.46
C ALA A 139 5.14 11.25 2.49
N GLU A 140 4.58 10.92 1.33
CA GLU A 140 3.43 10.02 1.22
C GLU A 140 3.77 8.62 1.78
N ALA A 141 4.97 8.10 1.50
CA ALA A 141 5.43 6.80 2.03
C ALA A 141 5.54 6.80 3.57
N CYS A 142 5.99 7.91 4.18
CA CYS A 142 5.96 8.07 5.63
C CYS A 142 4.54 7.94 6.19
N LEU A 143 3.57 8.65 5.60
CA LEU A 143 2.18 8.61 6.04
C LEU A 143 1.56 7.22 5.84
N ALA A 144 1.84 6.58 4.72
CA ALA A 144 1.41 5.21 4.45
C ALA A 144 1.99 4.21 5.47
N LEU A 145 3.27 4.31 5.82
CA LEU A 145 3.86 3.50 6.89
C LEU A 145 3.19 3.74 8.25
N ALA A 146 2.76 4.97 8.53
CA ALA A 146 1.99 5.30 9.73
C ALA A 146 0.63 4.57 9.76
N GLU A 147 0.01 4.33 8.60
CA GLU A 147 -1.27 3.61 8.48
C GLU A 147 -1.11 2.09 8.53
N VAL A 148 -0.05 1.57 7.90
CA VAL A 148 0.26 0.13 7.89
C VAL A 148 0.80 -0.33 9.24
N GLY A 149 1.51 0.54 9.95
CA GLY A 149 2.20 0.20 11.19
C GLY A 149 3.56 -0.44 10.94
N ASP A 150 4.28 -0.71 12.03
CA ASP A 150 5.60 -1.33 11.99
C ASP A 150 5.53 -2.86 12.14
N SER A 151 6.58 -3.54 11.69
CA SER A 151 6.79 -4.95 12.00
C SER A 151 7.22 -5.13 13.46
N SER A 152 7.18 -6.36 13.95
CA SER A 152 7.83 -6.73 15.21
C SER A 152 9.34 -6.47 15.20
N SER A 153 9.96 -6.44 14.02
CA SER A 153 11.37 -6.13 13.85
C SER A 153 11.66 -4.62 13.89
N GLY A 154 10.67 -3.72 13.83
CA GLY A 154 10.90 -2.26 13.90
C GLY A 154 11.51 -1.65 12.63
N GLU A 155 11.29 -2.26 11.48
CA GLU A 155 11.95 -1.88 10.22
C GLU A 155 11.46 -0.55 9.67
N ALA A 156 10.17 -0.25 9.78
CA ALA A 156 9.60 1.00 9.30
C ALA A 156 10.16 2.19 10.09
N LEU A 157 10.25 2.09 11.42
CA LEU A 157 10.86 3.14 12.23
C LEU A 157 12.32 3.36 11.88
N ARG A 158 13.11 2.28 11.72
CA ARG A 158 14.51 2.41 11.31
C ARG A 158 14.66 3.09 9.95
N ALA A 159 13.81 2.78 8.99
CA ALA A 159 13.82 3.43 7.68
C ALA A 159 13.51 4.93 7.79
N LEU A 160 12.52 5.33 8.59
CA LEU A 160 12.20 6.74 8.84
C LEU A 160 13.40 7.49 9.44
N VAL A 161 14.02 6.93 10.47
CA VAL A 161 15.21 7.51 11.13
C VAL A 161 16.39 7.60 10.15
N TYR A 162 16.61 6.54 9.36
CA TYR A 162 17.68 6.48 8.37
C TYR A 162 17.53 7.59 7.31
N VAL A 163 16.35 7.73 6.71
CA VAL A 163 16.12 8.71 5.66
C VAL A 163 16.16 10.14 6.21
N TYR A 164 15.62 10.37 7.41
CA TYR A 164 15.74 11.66 8.10
C TYR A 164 17.22 12.08 8.23
N ARG A 165 18.07 11.23 8.80
CA ARG A 165 19.49 11.54 9.05
C ARG A 165 20.32 11.67 7.78
N ARG A 166 19.97 10.92 6.72
CA ARG A 166 20.69 10.96 5.44
C ARG A 166 20.31 12.16 4.59
N THR A 167 19.14 12.76 4.81
CA THR A 167 18.67 13.89 4.03
C THR A 167 19.30 15.18 4.55
N TYR A 168 20.11 15.86 3.73
CA TYR A 168 20.65 17.16 4.09
C TYR A 168 19.55 18.23 4.05
N LYS A 169 19.29 18.88 5.19
CA LYS A 169 18.27 19.94 5.36
C LYS A 169 16.91 19.53 4.75
N PRO A 170 16.24 18.50 5.31
CA PRO A 170 14.98 18.00 4.77
C PRO A 170 13.92 19.09 4.76
N ASP A 171 13.08 19.06 3.71
CA ASP A 171 11.93 19.96 3.58
C ASP A 171 10.99 19.85 4.80
N PRO A 172 10.45 20.96 5.32
CA PRO A 172 9.55 20.91 6.49
C PRO A 172 8.35 19.98 6.34
N ASN A 173 7.75 19.85 5.15
CA ASN A 173 6.62 18.93 4.97
C ASN A 173 7.06 17.47 5.08
N PHE A 174 8.26 17.16 4.58
CA PHE A 174 8.84 15.83 4.74
C PHE A 174 9.14 15.51 6.21
N VAL A 175 9.71 16.47 6.95
CA VAL A 175 9.93 16.31 8.40
C VAL A 175 8.61 16.15 9.15
N GLN A 176 7.57 16.91 8.78
CA GLN A 176 6.24 16.77 9.38
C GLN A 176 5.65 15.36 9.15
N ALA A 177 5.80 14.81 7.94
CA ALA A 177 5.36 13.45 7.64
C ALA A 177 6.13 12.40 8.45
N ILE A 178 7.44 12.59 8.64
CA ILE A 178 8.28 11.74 9.50
C ILE A 178 7.82 11.80 10.96
N ILE A 179 7.59 13.00 11.52
CA ILE A 179 7.08 13.16 12.89
C ILE A 179 5.77 12.39 13.08
N THR A 180 4.82 12.59 12.15
CA THR A 180 3.51 11.91 12.20
C THR A 180 3.66 10.40 12.14
N ALA A 181 4.52 9.89 11.26
CA ALA A 181 4.76 8.45 11.12
C ALA A 181 5.39 7.83 12.37
N ILE A 182 6.44 8.46 12.90
CA ILE A 182 7.14 8.01 14.11
C ILE A 182 6.19 7.99 15.30
N GLN A 183 5.39 9.06 15.49
CA GLN A 183 4.41 9.13 16.56
C GLN A 183 3.41 7.98 16.48
N LYS A 184 2.83 7.74 15.31
CA LYS A 184 1.79 6.71 15.14
C LYS A 184 2.34 5.30 15.30
N ILE A 185 3.53 5.02 14.75
CA ILE A 185 4.23 3.75 14.92
C ILE A 185 4.53 3.49 16.40
N ALA A 186 5.13 4.45 17.10
CA ALA A 186 5.51 4.29 18.51
C ALA A 186 4.31 4.15 19.45
N LYS A 187 3.16 4.76 19.12
CA LYS A 187 1.89 4.51 19.84
C LYS A 187 1.41 3.06 19.73
N SER A 188 1.72 2.40 18.62
CA SER A 188 1.30 1.01 18.36
C SER A 188 2.34 -0.05 18.73
N ASN A 189 3.60 0.35 18.98
CA ASN A 189 4.71 -0.54 19.25
C ASN A 189 5.59 0.02 20.40
N SER A 190 5.44 -0.55 21.59
CA SER A 190 6.18 -0.10 22.78
C SER A 190 7.69 -0.24 22.65
N SER A 191 8.18 -1.23 21.89
CA SER A 191 9.61 -1.42 21.63
C SER A 191 10.23 -0.26 20.85
N SER A 192 9.40 0.48 20.10
CA SER A 192 9.80 1.64 19.29
C SER A 192 9.81 2.96 20.07
N PHE A 193 9.34 2.98 21.32
CA PHE A 193 9.14 4.20 22.09
C PHE A 193 10.45 4.98 22.35
N ALA A 194 11.48 4.30 22.83
CA ALA A 194 12.75 4.96 23.19
C ALA A 194 13.41 5.62 21.96
N ASP A 195 13.44 4.90 20.84
CA ASP A 195 13.97 5.40 19.57
C ASP A 195 13.15 6.58 19.04
N ALA A 196 11.81 6.50 19.16
CA ALA A 196 10.91 7.57 18.78
C ALA A 196 11.11 8.85 19.61
N VAL A 197 11.25 8.73 20.94
CA VAL A 197 11.52 9.88 21.80
C VAL A 197 12.87 10.51 21.47
N TYR A 198 13.89 9.69 21.21
CA TYR A 198 15.23 10.18 20.85
C TYR A 198 15.21 11.00 19.56
N ILE A 199 14.60 10.48 18.49
CA ILE A 199 14.57 11.17 17.20
C ILE A 199 13.65 12.39 17.20
N LEU A 200 12.52 12.35 17.93
CA LEU A 200 11.65 13.51 18.07
C LEU A 200 12.34 14.62 18.88
N SER A 201 13.18 14.27 19.87
CA SER A 201 14.02 15.23 20.60
C SER A 201 15.07 15.87 19.69
N GLU A 202 15.70 15.06 18.82
CA GLU A 202 16.65 15.53 17.80
C GLU A 202 15.99 16.57 16.86
N ILE A 203 14.76 16.32 16.42
CA ILE A 203 13.99 17.26 15.59
C ILE A 203 13.59 18.51 16.37
N GLN A 204 13.10 18.35 17.61
CA GLN A 204 12.69 19.48 18.46
C GLN A 204 13.84 20.46 18.73
N LEU A 205 15.02 19.94 19.03
CA LEU A 205 16.21 20.76 19.33
C LEU A 205 16.94 21.23 18.07
N GLY A 206 16.58 20.69 16.91
CA GLY A 206 17.18 21.00 15.62
C GLY A 206 16.88 22.41 15.09
N ASN A 207 17.56 22.77 14.01
CA ASN A 207 17.39 24.06 13.33
C ASN A 207 16.19 24.05 12.37
N TYR A 208 14.99 23.82 12.90
CA TYR A 208 13.73 23.92 12.18
C TYR A 208 12.90 25.13 12.60
N ASN A 209 11.90 25.48 11.79
CA ASN A 209 10.93 26.50 12.16
C ASN A 209 10.15 26.08 13.43
N ARG A 210 9.48 27.07 14.05
CA ARG A 210 8.74 26.86 15.28
C ARG A 210 7.68 25.75 15.17
N ALA A 211 6.95 25.70 14.06
CA ALA A 211 5.88 24.73 13.85
C ALA A 211 6.39 23.29 13.90
N ILE A 212 7.51 22.99 13.23
CA ILE A 212 8.10 21.64 13.23
C ILE A 212 8.64 21.27 14.62
N ARG A 213 9.29 22.20 15.32
CA ARG A 213 9.77 21.94 16.68
C ARG A 213 8.63 21.68 17.65
N GLU A 214 7.54 22.46 17.56
CA GLU A 214 6.33 22.25 18.36
C GLU A 214 5.63 20.93 18.00
N ALA A 215 5.58 20.55 16.72
CA ALA A 215 5.03 19.27 16.29
C ALA A 215 5.80 18.09 16.90
N ALA A 216 7.12 18.12 16.90
CA ALA A 216 7.95 17.08 17.49
C ALA A 216 7.77 17.00 19.02
N TYR A 217 7.70 18.15 19.70
CA TYR A 217 7.40 18.22 21.13
C TYR A 217 6.02 17.62 21.46
N ASN A 218 4.97 18.03 20.74
CA ASN A 218 3.62 17.54 20.94
C ASN A 218 3.54 16.03 20.68
N ALA A 219 4.25 15.52 19.67
CA ALA A 219 4.32 14.09 19.39
C ALA A 219 4.87 13.30 20.59
N MET A 220 5.94 13.79 21.24
CA MET A 220 6.50 13.15 22.45
C MET A 220 5.56 13.24 23.64
N GLN A 221 4.93 14.39 23.86
CA GLN A 221 3.97 14.57 24.96
C GLN A 221 2.77 13.63 24.83
N ASP A 222 2.33 13.39 23.61
CA ASP A 222 1.26 12.43 23.33
C ASP A 222 1.70 10.97 23.48
N LEU A 223 2.98 10.66 23.23
CA LEU A 223 3.52 9.33 23.50
C LEU A 223 3.59 9.06 25.01
N ALA A 224 3.94 10.06 25.82
CA ALA A 224 4.07 9.91 27.29
C ALA A 224 2.73 9.78 28.05
N LYS A 225 1.60 10.05 27.41
CA LYS A 225 0.25 9.96 28.01
C LYS A 225 -0.37 8.57 27.92
N ASN A 226 0.20 7.67 27.13
CA ASN A 226 -0.27 6.30 26.92
C ASN A 226 0.70 5.30 27.58
#